data_AF-A0A8S3SBK1-F1
#
_entry.id   AF-A0A8S3SBK1-F1
#
_cell.length_a   1.000
_cell.length_b   1.000
_cell.length_c   1.000
_cell.angle_alpha   90.00
_cell.angle_beta   90.00
_cell.angle_gamma   90.00
#
_symmetry.space_group_name_H-M   'P 1'
#
loop_
_entity.id
_entity.type
_entity.pdbx_description
1 polymer ?
#
loop_
_entity_poly.entity_id
_entity_poly.type
_entity_poly.pdbx_seq_one_letter_code
_entity_poly.pdbx_strand_id
1 'polypeptide(L)'
;MNKHVHESDVFPQCIHGELEEQRAWLKQGSKSHKLVLEVIESKYLLNDLKKLSPVHQTYGLEVYLSLVNQYAPKNTHFFQYAMKARIYIAALHYNENGNRQQAVTKAGILKWKKSYLKQKKESNVLSNRRKFKRPMRLPPLTASNPQFDKEELIRHRTSRFARN
;
A
#
# COMPACT_ATOMS: atom_id res chain seq x y z
N MET A 1 14.45 4.65 17.88
CA MET A 1 13.94 3.49 18.64
C MET A 1 14.85 2.30 18.41
N ASN A 2 15.55 1.88 19.45
CA ASN A 2 16.53 0.81 19.42
C ASN A 2 15.80 -0.53 19.58
N LYS A 3 15.45 -1.21 18.47
CA LYS A 3 14.72 -2.49 18.49
C LYS A 3 15.61 -3.61 17.96
N HIS A 4 16.66 -3.91 18.72
CA HIS A 4 17.54 -5.04 18.43
C HIS A 4 17.57 -5.92 19.68
N VAL A 5 17.10 -7.16 19.54
CA VAL A 5 17.29 -8.21 20.55
C VAL A 5 18.50 -9.01 20.09
N HIS A 6 19.55 -9.04 20.91
CA HIS A 6 20.79 -9.74 20.58
C HIS A 6 20.81 -11.09 21.30
N GLU A 7 20.60 -12.18 20.54
CA GLU A 7 20.69 -13.57 21.04
C GLU A 7 22.04 -14.24 20.69
N SER A 8 23.00 -13.48 20.17
CA SER A 8 24.30 -13.98 19.68
C SER A 8 25.45 -13.56 20.60
N ASP A 9 26.30 -14.54 20.96
CA ASP A 9 27.50 -14.36 21.80
C ASP A 9 28.56 -13.44 21.15
N VAL A 10 28.51 -13.26 19.83
CA VAL A 10 29.48 -12.47 19.07
C VAL A 10 29.12 -10.97 19.06
N PHE A 11 27.84 -10.64 19.22
CA PHE A 11 27.36 -9.26 19.22
C PHE A 11 26.31 -9.04 20.32
N PRO A 12 26.74 -8.99 21.60
CA PRO A 12 25.84 -8.88 22.74
C PRO A 12 25.16 -7.51 22.87
N GLN A 13 25.72 -6.45 22.27
CA GLN A 13 25.17 -5.09 22.32
C GLN A 13 25.39 -4.34 21.01
N CYS A 14 24.48 -3.43 20.67
CA CYS A 14 24.67 -2.47 19.59
C CYS A 14 25.89 -1.57 19.88
N ILE A 15 26.74 -1.37 18.86
CA ILE A 15 27.94 -0.52 18.93
C ILE A 15 27.57 0.99 19.04
N HIS A 16 26.30 1.33 18.85
CA HIS A 16 25.84 2.70 18.99
C HIS A 16 25.24 2.94 20.38
N GLY A 17 25.47 4.14 20.92
CA GLY A 17 24.83 4.60 22.15
C GLY A 17 23.32 4.78 22.00
N GLU A 18 22.70 5.38 23.02
CA GLU A 18 21.29 5.74 22.98
C GLU A 18 21.01 6.66 21.78
N LEU A 19 20.24 6.15 20.82
CA LEU A 19 19.86 6.92 19.65
C LEU A 19 18.81 7.94 20.07
N GLU A 20 19.12 9.23 19.93
CA GLU A 20 18.13 10.29 20.03
C GLU A 20 16.92 9.96 19.15
N GLU A 21 15.73 9.86 19.76
CA GLU A 21 14.51 9.44 19.07
C GLU A 21 14.10 10.39 17.94
N GLN A 22 14.62 11.62 17.97
CA GLN A 22 14.31 12.71 17.05
C GLN A 22 15.58 13.24 16.39
N ARG A 23 16.41 12.35 15.82
CA ARG A 23 17.52 12.77 14.97
C ARG A 23 16.98 13.55 13.77
N ALA A 24 17.06 14.87 13.83
CA ALA A 24 16.71 15.75 12.72
C ALA A 24 17.82 15.67 11.66
N TRP A 25 17.63 14.80 10.66
CA TRP A 25 18.58 14.62 9.55
C TRP A 25 18.81 15.90 8.73
N LEU A 26 17.83 16.78 8.71
CA LEU A 26 17.87 18.07 8.03
C LEU A 26 17.34 19.15 8.96
N LYS A 27 18.12 20.22 9.17
CA LYS A 27 17.64 21.40 9.87
C LYS A 27 16.60 22.12 9.02
N GLN A 28 15.41 22.36 9.57
CA GLN A 28 14.36 23.11 8.89
C GLN A 28 14.88 24.50 8.48
N GLY A 29 14.58 24.90 7.25
CA GLY A 29 15.03 26.18 6.69
C GLY A 29 16.50 26.24 6.24
N SER A 30 17.29 25.18 6.47
CA SER A 30 18.64 25.06 5.87
C SER A 30 18.58 25.04 4.34
N LYS A 31 19.69 25.39 3.69
CA LYS A 31 19.80 25.34 2.22
C LYS A 31 19.46 23.95 1.67
N SER A 32 19.99 22.89 2.30
CA SER A 32 19.72 21.51 1.92
C SER A 32 18.23 21.14 2.09
N HIS A 33 17.58 21.61 3.16
CA HIS A 33 16.14 21.39 3.37
C HIS A 33 15.29 22.05 2.27
N LYS A 34 15.65 23.28 1.86
CA LYS A 34 14.94 23.99 0.78
C LYS A 34 15.09 23.28 -0.57
N LEU A 35 16.29 22.80 -0.91
CA LEU A 35 16.53 22.04 -2.14
C LEU A 35 15.73 20.72 -2.17
N VAL A 36 15.67 20.01 -1.04
CA VAL A 36 14.88 18.79 -0.93
C VAL A 36 13.38 19.09 -1.10
N LEU A 37 12.89 20.16 -0.45
CA LEU A 37 11.50 20.58 -0.64
C LEU A 37 11.19 20.94 -2.09
N GLU A 38 12.07 21.68 -2.77
CA GLU A 38 11.90 22.04 -4.18
C GLU A 38 11.73 20.82 -5.08
N VAL A 39 12.53 19.76 -4.85
CA VAL A 39 12.41 18.50 -5.59
C VAL A 39 11.10 17.79 -5.27
N ILE A 40 10.72 17.70 -4.00
CA ILE A 40 9.52 16.99 -3.54
C ILE A 40 8.23 17.72 -3.97
N GLU A 41 8.22 19.05 -3.92
CA GLU A 41 7.10 19.91 -4.30
C GLU A 41 7.05 20.19 -5.81
N SER A 42 7.99 19.64 -6.58
CA SER A 42 8.01 19.82 -8.03
C SER A 42 6.73 19.29 -8.68
N LYS A 43 6.16 20.10 -9.59
CA LYS A 43 4.92 19.76 -10.31
C LYS A 43 5.06 18.45 -11.10
N TYR A 44 6.24 18.16 -11.62
CA TYR A 44 6.55 16.95 -12.36
C TYR A 44 6.42 15.71 -11.48
N LEU A 45 7.11 15.70 -10.33
CA LEU A 45 7.04 14.60 -9.38
C LEU A 45 5.61 14.36 -8.91
N LEU A 46 4.88 15.41 -8.55
CA LEU A 46 3.49 15.28 -8.10
C LEU A 46 2.56 14.75 -9.20
N ASN A 47 2.80 15.10 -10.46
CA ASN A 47 2.03 14.57 -11.59
C ASN A 47 2.37 13.11 -11.89
N ASP A 48 3.64 12.73 -11.75
CA ASP A 48 4.07 11.35 -11.94
C ASP A 48 3.60 10.45 -10.79
N LEU A 49 3.62 10.94 -9.54
CA LEU A 49 3.05 10.25 -8.39
C LEU A 49 1.55 9.96 -8.56
N LYS A 50 0.80 10.84 -9.24
CA LYS A 50 -0.62 10.59 -9.57
C LYS A 50 -0.78 9.53 -10.66
N LYS A 51 0.19 9.41 -11.56
CA LYS A 51 0.23 8.40 -12.63
C LYS A 51 0.79 7.07 -12.15
N LEU A 52 1.50 7.03 -11.01
CA LEU A 52 1.86 5.79 -10.34
C LEU A 52 0.56 5.05 -10.03
N SER A 53 0.34 3.97 -10.77
CA SER A 53 -0.86 3.18 -10.65
C SER A 53 -0.83 2.42 -9.31
N PRO A 54 -1.75 2.70 -8.37
CA PRO A 54 -1.93 1.82 -7.22
C PRO A 54 -2.55 0.48 -7.61
N VAL A 55 -3.07 0.38 -8.85
CA VAL A 55 -3.84 -0.77 -9.37
C VAL A 55 -2.94 -1.81 -10.04
N HIS A 56 -1.80 -1.38 -10.59
CA HIS A 56 -0.90 -2.23 -11.40
C HIS A 56 0.41 -2.56 -10.67
N GLN A 57 0.46 -2.40 -9.33
CA GLN A 57 1.63 -2.75 -8.56
C GLN A 57 1.81 -4.29 -8.55
N THR A 58 2.83 -4.79 -9.26
CA THR A 58 3.14 -6.22 -9.39
C THR A 58 3.89 -6.79 -8.19
N TYR A 59 4.40 -5.95 -7.29
CA TYR A 59 5.16 -6.35 -6.10
C TYR A 59 4.55 -7.54 -5.36
N GLY A 60 3.24 -7.51 -5.10
CA GLY A 60 2.57 -8.61 -4.41
C GLY A 60 2.66 -9.94 -5.17
N LEU A 61 2.45 -9.90 -6.49
CA LEU A 61 2.55 -11.07 -7.35
C LEU A 61 4.00 -11.58 -7.43
N GLU A 62 4.96 -10.67 -7.55
CA GLU A 62 6.39 -10.99 -7.61
C GLU A 62 6.88 -11.69 -6.34
N VAL A 63 6.48 -11.20 -5.16
CA VAL A 63 6.80 -11.84 -3.87
C VAL A 63 6.23 -13.26 -3.81
N TYR A 64 4.97 -13.44 -4.23
CA TYR A 64 4.37 -14.78 -4.27
C TYR A 64 5.10 -15.71 -5.24
N LEU A 65 5.44 -15.24 -6.43
CA LEU A 65 6.18 -16.03 -7.42
C LEU A 65 7.60 -16.38 -6.93
N SER A 66 8.25 -15.51 -6.17
CA SER A 66 9.52 -15.81 -5.51
C SER A 66 9.38 -16.98 -4.51
N LEU A 67 8.33 -16.98 -3.69
CA LEU A 67 8.02 -18.09 -2.79
C LEU A 67 7.73 -19.38 -3.56
N VAL A 68 6.99 -19.30 -4.68
CA VAL A 68 6.77 -20.47 -5.54
C VAL A 68 8.10 -21.01 -6.06
N ASN A 69 9.03 -20.16 -6.48
CA ASN A 69 10.36 -20.60 -6.91
C ASN A 69 11.16 -21.22 -5.76
N GLN A 70 11.00 -20.76 -4.52
CA GLN A 70 11.66 -21.34 -3.35
C GLN A 70 11.13 -22.73 -2.99
N TYR A 71 9.80 -22.90 -2.94
CA TYR A 71 9.17 -24.16 -2.54
C TYR A 71 9.05 -25.17 -3.69
N ALA A 72 8.90 -24.69 -4.92
CA ALA A 72 8.64 -25.47 -6.13
C ALA A 72 9.48 -24.92 -7.31
N PRO A 73 10.82 -25.00 -7.23
CA PRO A 73 11.69 -24.48 -8.27
C PRO A 73 11.49 -25.24 -9.60
N LYS A 74 11.48 -24.49 -10.71
CA LYS A 74 11.25 -25.06 -12.05
C LYS A 74 12.32 -26.05 -12.51
N ASN A 75 13.54 -25.93 -11.98
CA ASN A 75 14.68 -26.78 -12.34
C ASN A 75 14.67 -28.15 -11.65
N THR A 76 13.72 -28.41 -10.75
CA THR A 76 13.61 -29.68 -10.02
C THR A 76 12.35 -30.42 -10.45
N HIS A 77 12.49 -31.71 -10.74
CA HIS A 77 11.36 -32.55 -11.11
C HIS A 77 10.52 -32.92 -9.88
N PHE A 78 9.20 -32.67 -9.95
CA PHE A 78 8.25 -33.05 -8.91
C PHE A 78 7.08 -33.82 -9.52
N PHE A 79 6.64 -34.88 -8.82
CA PHE A 79 5.35 -35.49 -9.12
C PHE A 79 4.21 -34.49 -8.90
N GLN A 80 3.13 -34.62 -9.66
CA GLN A 80 2.00 -33.67 -9.66
C GLN A 80 1.44 -33.39 -8.26
N TYR A 81 1.33 -34.42 -7.40
CA TYR A 81 0.85 -34.27 -6.02
C TYR A 81 1.82 -33.47 -5.14
N ALA A 82 3.11 -33.77 -5.23
CA ALA A 82 4.15 -33.06 -4.49
C ALA A 82 4.25 -31.58 -4.94
N MET A 83 4.14 -31.33 -6.24
CA MET A 83 4.11 -29.98 -6.81
C MET A 83 2.91 -29.17 -6.27
N LYS A 84 1.71 -29.75 -6.29
CA LYS A 84 0.50 -29.11 -5.74
C LYS A 84 0.66 -28.78 -4.25
N ALA A 85 1.15 -29.73 -3.45
CA ALA A 85 1.38 -29.52 -2.02
C ALA A 85 2.36 -28.36 -1.76
N ARG A 86 3.46 -28.30 -2.50
CA ARG A 86 4.46 -27.22 -2.39
C ARG A 86 3.90 -25.85 -2.77
N ILE A 87 3.10 -25.77 -3.83
CA ILE A 87 2.42 -24.52 -4.21
C ILE A 87 1.42 -24.10 -3.13
N TYR A 88 0.70 -25.03 -2.49
CA TYR A 88 -0.19 -24.70 -1.38
C TYR A 88 0.56 -24.18 -0.17
N ILE A 89 1.71 -24.78 0.17
CA ILE A 89 2.58 -24.29 1.25
C ILE A 89 3.07 -22.88 0.94
N ALA A 90 3.52 -22.61 -0.29
CA ALA A 90 3.93 -21.27 -0.73
C ALA A 90 2.79 -20.24 -0.58
N ALA A 91 1.57 -20.63 -0.93
CA ALA A 91 0.39 -19.78 -0.76
C ALA A 91 0.03 -19.52 0.70
N LEU A 92 0.14 -20.53 1.58
CA LEU A 92 -0.06 -20.38 3.02
C LEU A 92 1.00 -19.44 3.61
N HIS A 93 2.27 -19.69 3.31
CA HIS A 93 3.38 -18.84 3.74
C HIS A 93 3.21 -17.38 3.30
N TYR A 94 2.80 -17.15 2.05
CA TYR A 94 2.52 -15.81 1.54
C TYR A 94 1.34 -15.13 2.22
N ASN A 95 0.30 -15.89 2.56
CA ASN A 95 -0.88 -15.36 3.23
C ASN A 95 -0.59 -15.02 4.70
N GLU A 96 0.23 -15.82 5.38
CA GLU A 96 0.63 -15.61 6.77
C GLU A 96 1.58 -14.42 6.90
N ASN A 97 2.58 -14.33 6.02
CA ASN A 97 3.64 -13.31 6.09
C ASN A 97 3.32 -12.04 5.29
N GLY A 98 2.23 -12.04 4.53
CA GLY A 98 1.72 -10.80 3.97
C GLY A 98 1.17 -9.95 5.11
N ASN A 99 1.63 -8.70 5.25
CA ASN A 99 1.06 -7.67 6.14
C ASN A 99 -0.39 -7.26 5.76
N ARG A 100 -1.20 -8.21 5.31
CA ARG A 100 -2.57 -8.05 4.85
C ARG A 100 -3.51 -8.13 6.05
N GLN A 101 -4.06 -6.99 6.41
CA GLN A 101 -5.09 -6.94 7.46
C GLN A 101 -6.34 -7.71 7.03
N GLN A 102 -6.72 -8.70 7.84
CA GLN A 102 -7.99 -9.41 7.70
C GLN A 102 -9.17 -8.44 7.88
N ALA A 103 -10.29 -8.67 7.17
CA ALA A 103 -11.47 -7.84 7.39
C ALA A 103 -12.02 -8.05 8.79
N VAL A 104 -12.25 -6.95 9.48
CA VAL A 104 -12.80 -6.91 10.82
C VAL A 104 -14.25 -6.44 10.71
N THR A 105 -15.15 -7.06 11.47
CA THR A 105 -16.55 -6.65 11.60
C THR A 105 -16.63 -5.35 12.40
N LYS A 106 -17.77 -4.62 12.36
CA LYS A 106 -17.96 -3.40 13.17
C LYS A 106 -17.69 -3.61 14.67
N ALA A 107 -17.88 -4.83 15.15
CA ALA A 107 -17.63 -5.26 16.54
C ALA A 107 -16.18 -5.70 16.83
N GLY A 108 -15.22 -5.48 15.93
CA GLY A 108 -13.81 -5.84 16.18
C GLY A 108 -13.43 -7.31 15.91
N ILE A 109 -14.39 -8.17 15.54
CA ILE A 109 -14.15 -9.60 15.32
C ILE A 109 -13.68 -9.87 13.88
N LEU A 110 -12.65 -10.71 13.73
CA LEU A 110 -12.11 -11.18 12.44
C LEU A 110 -13.19 -11.91 11.62
N LYS A 111 -13.27 -11.60 10.32
CA LYS A 111 -14.29 -12.16 9.42
C LYS A 111 -13.68 -13.09 8.38
N TRP A 112 -14.21 -14.31 8.30
CA TRP A 112 -13.91 -15.26 7.22
C TRP A 112 -14.99 -15.20 6.13
N LYS A 113 -14.60 -15.49 4.88
CA LYS A 113 -15.49 -15.64 3.73
C LYS A 113 -15.43 -17.09 3.28
N LYS A 114 -16.56 -17.79 3.38
CA LYS A 114 -16.77 -19.08 2.74
C LYS A 114 -16.99 -18.82 1.25
N SER A 115 -16.10 -19.33 0.40
CA SER A 115 -16.26 -19.27 -1.06
C SER A 115 -16.52 -20.66 -1.59
N TYR A 116 -17.57 -20.79 -2.39
CA TYR A 116 -17.95 -22.04 -3.05
C TYR A 116 -17.43 -22.02 -4.50
N LEU A 117 -16.87 -23.14 -4.94
CA LEU A 117 -16.60 -23.36 -6.36
C LEU A 117 -17.95 -23.47 -7.07
N LYS A 118 -18.17 -22.66 -8.10
CA LYS A 118 -19.45 -22.57 -8.82
C LYS A 118 -19.95 -23.94 -9.33
N GLN A 119 -19.03 -24.89 -9.56
CA GLN A 119 -19.30 -26.23 -10.07
C GLN A 119 -19.49 -27.32 -8.98
N LYS A 120 -19.08 -27.09 -7.73
CA LYS A 120 -19.20 -28.06 -6.63
C LYS A 120 -19.73 -27.33 -5.40
N LYS A 121 -21.04 -27.44 -5.14
CA LYS A 121 -21.70 -26.84 -3.97
C LYS A 121 -21.19 -27.38 -2.62
N GLU A 122 -20.43 -28.47 -2.62
CA GLU A 122 -20.04 -29.19 -1.40
C GLU A 122 -18.57 -29.00 -0.99
N SER A 123 -17.68 -28.56 -1.89
CA SER A 123 -16.29 -28.30 -1.52
C SER A 123 -16.14 -26.91 -0.89
N ASN A 124 -15.95 -26.89 0.43
CA ASN A 124 -15.81 -25.67 1.21
C ASN A 124 -14.36 -25.21 1.22
N VAL A 125 -14.07 -24.04 0.64
CA VAL A 125 -12.79 -23.34 0.87
C VAL A 125 -13.07 -22.16 1.79
N LEU A 126 -12.56 -22.23 3.03
CA LEU A 126 -12.53 -21.09 3.93
C LEU A 126 -11.42 -20.15 3.47
N SER A 127 -11.79 -18.92 3.17
CA SER A 127 -10.83 -17.88 2.76
C SER A 127 -11.02 -16.65 3.65
N ASN A 128 -9.95 -15.94 3.98
CA ASN A 128 -10.09 -14.71 4.74
C ASN A 128 -10.92 -13.69 3.96
N ARG A 129 -11.94 -13.08 4.59
CA ARG A 129 -12.69 -12.02 3.94
C ARG A 129 -11.77 -10.81 3.87
N ARG A 130 -11.51 -10.35 2.66
CA ARG A 130 -10.57 -9.24 2.38
C ARG A 130 -11.26 -7.90 2.66
N LYS A 131 -10.53 -6.92 3.22
CA LYS A 131 -10.95 -5.52 3.10
C LYS A 131 -10.68 -5.11 1.65
N PHE A 132 -11.73 -4.94 0.85
CA PHE A 132 -11.60 -4.18 -0.38
C PHE A 132 -11.48 -2.71 0.03
N LYS A 133 -10.25 -2.19 0.17
CA LYS A 133 -10.08 -0.74 0.14
C LYS A 133 -10.48 -0.33 -1.28
N ARG A 134 -11.69 0.22 -1.45
CA ARG A 134 -11.96 1.03 -2.64
C ARG A 134 -10.79 2.03 -2.73
N PRO A 135 -10.23 2.31 -3.91
CA PRO A 135 -9.28 3.42 -4.02
C PRO A 135 -9.93 4.61 -3.33
N MET A 136 -9.19 5.22 -2.40
CA MET A 136 -9.71 6.28 -1.55
C MET A 136 -10.35 7.29 -2.50
N ARG A 137 -11.68 7.44 -2.45
CA ARG A 137 -12.30 8.63 -3.01
C ARG A 137 -11.75 9.71 -2.10
N LEU A 138 -10.83 10.52 -2.62
CA LEU A 138 -10.28 11.65 -1.86
C LEU A 138 -11.48 12.36 -1.23
N PRO A 139 -11.47 12.62 0.09
CA PRO A 139 -12.51 13.46 0.68
C PRO A 139 -12.54 14.78 -0.13
N PRO A 140 -13.73 15.39 -0.35
CA PRO A 140 -13.75 16.75 -0.85
C PRO A 140 -12.85 17.56 0.07
N LEU A 141 -11.88 18.27 -0.50
CA LEU A 141 -11.02 19.18 0.26
C LEU A 141 -11.94 20.06 1.11
N THR A 142 -11.96 19.85 2.43
CA THR A 142 -12.66 20.71 3.38
C THR A 142 -11.84 21.97 3.55
N ALA A 143 -11.71 22.74 2.48
CA ALA A 143 -11.59 24.18 2.59
C ALA A 143 -13.03 24.68 2.52
N SER A 144 -13.49 25.38 3.55
CA SER A 144 -14.68 26.23 3.46
C SER A 144 -14.41 27.28 2.39
N ASN A 145 -14.64 26.92 1.12
CA ASN A 145 -14.67 27.89 0.04
C ASN A 145 -15.86 28.79 0.32
N PRO A 146 -15.69 30.13 0.41
CA PRO A 146 -16.82 31.04 0.38
C PRO A 146 -17.62 30.73 -0.88
N GLN A 147 -18.92 30.47 -0.71
CA GLN A 147 -19.82 30.23 -1.81
C GLN A 147 -19.88 31.51 -2.64
N PHE A 148 -19.08 31.60 -3.71
CA PHE A 148 -19.15 32.73 -4.62
C PHE A 148 -20.51 32.72 -5.32
N ASP A 149 -21.23 33.82 -5.20
CA ASP A 149 -22.59 33.94 -5.70
C ASP A 149 -22.56 34.07 -7.24
N LYS A 150 -22.95 32.99 -7.92
CA LYS A 150 -22.81 32.88 -9.39
C LYS A 150 -23.66 33.91 -10.12
N GLU A 151 -24.71 34.40 -9.49
CA GLU A 151 -25.60 35.43 -10.06
C GLU A 151 -24.90 36.79 -10.19
N GLU A 152 -23.99 37.12 -9.27
CA GLU A 152 -23.26 38.39 -9.29
C GLU A 152 -22.21 38.40 -10.43
N LEU A 153 -21.57 37.24 -10.67
CA LEU A 153 -20.61 37.04 -11.77
C LEU A 153 -21.28 37.15 -13.16
N ILE A 154 -22.56 36.77 -13.26
CA ILE A 154 -23.33 36.85 -14.51
C ILE A 154 -23.75 38.30 -14.79
N ARG A 155 -24.12 39.09 -13.76
CA ARG A 155 -24.50 40.51 -13.90
C ARG A 155 -23.35 41.38 -14.45
N HIS A 156 -22.10 41.07 -14.11
CA HIS A 156 -20.93 41.83 -14.55
C HIS A 156 -20.27 41.29 -15.83
N ARG A 157 -20.82 40.23 -16.44
CA ARG A 157 -20.26 39.65 -17.67
C ARG A 157 -20.71 40.42 -18.91
N THR A 158 -20.01 41.50 -19.23
CA THR A 158 -20.11 42.09 -20.58
C THR A 158 -19.38 41.19 -21.58
N SER A 159 -20.13 40.61 -22.53
CA SER A 159 -19.57 39.81 -23.64
C SER A 159 -18.58 40.64 -24.46
N ARG A 160 -17.41 40.07 -24.78
CA ARG A 160 -16.43 40.70 -25.68
C ARG A 160 -16.86 40.69 -27.15
N PHE A 161 -17.93 39.97 -27.49
CA PHE A 161 -18.48 39.91 -28.85
C PHE A 161 -19.62 40.91 -29.10
N ALA A 162 -19.90 41.81 -28.15
CA ALA A 162 -20.95 42.83 -28.28
C ALA A 162 -20.40 44.20 -28.76
N ARG A 163 -19.16 44.26 -29.24
CA ARG A 163 -18.61 45.46 -29.89
C ARG A 163 -18.07 45.09 -31.26
N ASN A 164 -18.76 45.63 -32.26
CA ASN A 164 -18.54 45.59 -33.71
C ASN A 164 -19.12 44.36 -34.43
#